data_AF-A0A7Y2NWK3-F1
#
_entry.id   AF-A0A7Y2NWK3-F1
#
_cell.length_a   1.000
_cell.length_b   1.000
_cell.length_c   1.000
_cell.angle_alpha   90.00
_cell.angle_beta   90.00
_cell.angle_gamma   90.00
#
_symmetry.space_group_name_H-M   'P 1'
#
loop_
_entity.id
_entity.type
_entity.pdbx_description
1 polymer ?
#
loop_
_entity_poly.entity_id
_entity_poly.type
_entity_poly.pdbx_seq_one_letter_code
_entity_poly.pdbx_strand_id
1 'polypeptide(L)'
;MKALAAGLMLLLAFQSPAPPAPPADRPVVVASKPFGESYLLAEIFAQVLEAKGFTVERRRGLGATEIAFQALRTGAIDVYPEYTGTGLLAILGEDPASDPRSVFAYVSREFRRRFDVRWLPPLGFENTYAIAVRSEVAASRGLTTLSDLAREGSDFIAGFTPDFIGRPDGLPGLTSVYGFTPADVRSLLPAIKYQALAAGEVDVIDGYSTDGLIARYDLRVLEDDRGFFPPYEAAALVNGTFADAYPEAVAALTELSGRFSEGRMRELNRRIEVDKDPIPDVARDAVRSVGLLGEDTGAASDGGPTRTGLARYLWNQRATLVSLTLRHIYLVGVSLLAAVLVAVPLGLFLERRRRSAESVIRGAGLLQTLPSIALLAFMIPLLGIGVWPALTALFLYSIFPILRNTFTGVREAEPAAVEAGT
;
A
#
# COMPACT_ATOMS: atom_id res chain seq x y z
N MET A 1 -32.37 -78.44 3.92
CA MET A 1 -31.25 -78.48 4.88
C MET A 1 -30.41 -77.23 4.62
N LYS A 2 -30.45 -76.22 5.52
CA LYS A 2 -29.37 -75.88 6.48
C LYS A 2 -28.03 -75.58 5.75
N ALA A 3 -27.32 -74.47 5.92
CA ALA A 3 -27.44 -73.26 6.73
C ALA A 3 -26.31 -72.28 6.33
N LEU A 4 -26.52 -70.98 6.60
CA LEU A 4 -25.59 -69.88 6.95
C LEU A 4 -24.09 -69.96 6.56
N ALA A 5 -23.54 -68.86 6.02
CA ALA A 5 -22.67 -67.93 6.78
C ALA A 5 -22.15 -66.74 5.94
N ALA A 6 -22.22 -65.55 6.56
CA ALA A 6 -21.40 -64.31 6.42
C ALA A 6 -21.13 -63.72 5.01
N GLY A 7 -21.41 -62.46 4.68
CA GLY A 7 -21.48 -61.25 5.49
C GLY A 7 -20.14 -60.49 5.48
N LEU A 8 -19.91 -59.62 4.50
CA LEU A 8 -19.15 -58.37 4.67
C LEU A 8 -19.39 -57.42 3.49
N MET A 9 -20.28 -56.46 3.68
CA MET A 9 -20.46 -55.29 2.82
C MET A 9 -19.29 -54.34 3.11
N LEU A 10 -18.36 -54.17 2.15
CA LEU A 10 -17.23 -53.27 2.28
C LEU A 10 -17.75 -51.82 2.10
N LEU A 11 -18.07 -51.15 3.21
CA LEU A 11 -18.27 -49.71 3.27
C LEU A 11 -16.92 -49.02 3.04
N LEU A 12 -16.63 -48.69 1.79
CA LEU A 12 -15.57 -47.75 1.43
C LEU A 12 -16.01 -46.36 1.88
N ALA A 13 -15.61 -45.96 3.08
CA ALA A 13 -15.63 -44.57 3.50
C ALA A 13 -14.72 -43.78 2.55
N PHE A 14 -15.32 -43.00 1.65
CA PHE A 14 -14.65 -41.87 1.03
C PHE A 14 -14.35 -40.85 2.14
N GLN A 15 -13.22 -41.02 2.81
CA GLN A 15 -12.60 -39.91 3.51
C GLN A 15 -12.01 -39.02 2.43
N SER A 16 -12.64 -37.87 2.18
CA SER A 16 -12.00 -36.77 1.48
C SER A 16 -10.63 -36.55 2.13
N PRO A 17 -9.51 -36.52 1.37
CA PRO A 17 -8.22 -36.20 1.95
C PRO A 17 -8.37 -34.83 2.63
N ALA A 18 -8.11 -34.78 3.93
CA ALA A 18 -7.98 -33.51 4.64
C ALA A 18 -6.96 -32.66 3.88
N PRO A 19 -7.19 -31.35 3.71
CA PRO A 19 -6.20 -30.48 3.08
C PRO A 19 -4.86 -30.66 3.82
N PRO A 20 -3.74 -30.77 3.09
CA PRO A 20 -2.44 -30.94 3.73
C PRO A 20 -2.23 -29.79 4.71
N ALA A 21 -1.83 -30.15 5.94
CA ALA A 21 -1.41 -29.15 6.92
C ALA A 21 -0.33 -28.27 6.27
N PRO A 22 -0.38 -26.94 6.47
CA PRO A 22 0.63 -26.04 5.92
C PRO A 22 2.00 -26.44 6.45
N PRO A 23 3.06 -26.37 5.63
CA PRO A 23 4.40 -26.63 6.10
C PRO A 23 4.78 -25.61 7.18
N ALA A 24 5.13 -26.11 8.37
CA ALA A 24 5.48 -25.34 9.56
C ALA A 24 6.70 -24.39 9.43
N ASP A 25 7.30 -24.29 8.24
CA ASP A 25 8.59 -23.64 8.00
C ASP A 25 8.55 -22.42 7.09
N ARG A 26 7.38 -22.02 6.53
CA ARG A 26 7.34 -20.78 5.75
C ARG A 26 7.13 -19.56 6.66
N PRO A 27 7.87 -18.46 6.45
CA PRO A 27 7.65 -17.25 7.22
C PRO A 27 6.25 -16.69 6.97
N VAL A 28 5.65 -16.11 8.02
CA VAL A 28 4.41 -15.33 7.93
C VAL A 28 4.75 -14.00 7.26
N VAL A 29 4.08 -13.69 6.16
CA VAL A 29 4.35 -12.49 5.37
C VAL A 29 3.49 -11.34 5.88
N VAL A 30 4.10 -10.43 6.63
CA VAL A 30 3.46 -9.23 7.20
C VAL A 30 3.76 -8.03 6.33
N ALA A 31 2.73 -7.35 5.84
CA ALA A 31 2.88 -6.22 4.92
C ALA A 31 2.28 -4.91 5.44
N SER A 32 2.56 -3.82 4.73
CA SER A 32 2.01 -2.48 5.00
C SER A 32 1.80 -1.66 3.74
N LYS A 33 0.92 -0.67 3.87
CA LYS A 33 0.78 0.45 2.93
C LYS A 33 1.93 1.45 3.13
N PRO A 34 2.22 2.33 2.15
CA PRO A 34 3.42 3.17 2.20
C PRO A 34 3.25 4.45 3.05
N PHE A 35 2.84 4.32 4.31
CA PHE A 35 2.74 5.46 5.24
C PHE A 35 3.05 5.08 6.70
N GLY A 36 3.38 6.09 7.52
CA GLY A 36 3.92 5.98 8.86
C GLY A 36 3.20 4.98 9.76
N GLU A 37 1.92 5.23 10.04
CA GLU A 37 1.12 4.37 10.91
C GLU A 37 1.01 2.93 10.38
N SER A 38 0.84 2.73 9.06
CA SER A 38 0.78 1.37 8.50
C SER A 38 2.12 0.63 8.65
N TYR A 39 3.26 1.31 8.52
CA TYR A 39 4.56 0.70 8.80
C TYR A 39 4.71 0.30 10.28
N LEU A 40 4.24 1.16 11.19
CA LEU A 40 4.29 0.90 12.62
C LEU A 40 3.40 -0.28 13.02
N LEU A 41 2.14 -0.29 12.57
CA LEU A 41 1.20 -1.38 12.86
C LEU A 41 1.68 -2.72 12.30
N ALA A 42 2.21 -2.73 11.07
CA ALA A 42 2.79 -3.95 10.51
C ALA A 42 4.00 -4.45 11.31
N GLU A 43 4.83 -3.54 11.83
CA GLU A 43 5.95 -3.94 12.70
C GLU A 43 5.47 -4.45 14.06
N ILE A 44 4.40 -3.88 14.63
CA ILE A 44 3.73 -4.38 15.84
C ILE A 44 3.22 -5.81 15.59
N PHE A 45 2.56 -6.06 14.47
CA PHE A 45 2.07 -7.39 14.10
C PHE A 45 3.22 -8.40 13.98
N ALA A 46 4.30 -8.00 13.31
CA ALA A 46 5.50 -8.84 13.16
C ALA A 46 6.08 -9.22 14.52
N GLN A 47 6.26 -8.26 15.43
CA GLN A 47 6.86 -8.51 16.74
C GLN A 47 5.98 -9.35 17.66
N VAL A 48 4.64 -9.19 17.59
CA VAL A 48 3.71 -10.06 18.31
C VAL A 48 3.78 -11.49 17.82
N LEU A 49 3.86 -11.69 16.49
CA LEU A 49 4.03 -13.02 15.92
C LEU A 49 5.39 -13.64 16.30
N GLU A 50 6.47 -12.87 16.21
CA GLU A 50 7.81 -13.34 16.62
C GLU A 50 7.86 -13.71 18.11
N ALA A 51 7.19 -12.95 18.98
CA ALA A 51 7.06 -13.27 20.41
C ALA A 51 6.34 -14.60 20.67
N LYS A 52 5.55 -15.08 19.71
CA LYS A 52 4.85 -16.38 19.76
C LYS A 52 5.56 -17.47 18.96
N GLY A 53 6.77 -17.19 18.47
CA GLY A 53 7.64 -18.17 17.80
C GLY A 53 7.49 -18.28 16.28
N PHE A 54 6.71 -17.41 15.63
CA PHE A 54 6.65 -17.41 14.16
C PHE A 54 7.89 -16.72 13.56
N THR A 55 8.39 -17.27 12.47
CA THR A 55 9.29 -16.53 11.58
C THR A 55 8.46 -15.56 10.75
N VAL A 56 8.88 -14.30 10.62
CA VAL A 56 8.14 -13.27 9.89
C VAL A 56 8.97 -12.70 8.73
N GLU A 57 8.37 -12.64 7.54
CA GLU A 57 8.87 -11.87 6.40
C GLU A 57 8.16 -10.51 6.36
N ARG A 58 8.92 -9.41 6.47
CA ARG A 58 8.37 -8.04 6.42
C ARG A 58 8.34 -7.50 5.00
N ARG A 59 7.16 -7.21 4.45
CA ARG A 59 6.97 -6.57 3.14
C ARG A 59 6.41 -5.17 3.26
N ARG A 60 7.29 -4.19 3.48
CA ARG A 60 6.90 -2.80 3.72
C ARG A 60 6.54 -2.07 2.42
N GLY A 61 5.48 -1.27 2.45
CA GLY A 61 5.16 -0.29 1.40
C GLY A 61 4.78 -0.95 0.07
N LEU A 62 3.92 -1.97 0.12
CA LEU A 62 3.57 -2.79 -1.05
C LEU A 62 2.79 -2.01 -2.12
N GLY A 63 2.06 -0.97 -1.71
CA GLY A 63 1.27 -0.10 -2.57
C GLY A 63 0.07 0.49 -1.83
N ALA A 64 -0.74 1.28 -2.53
CA ALA A 64 -2.01 1.78 -2.01
C ALA A 64 -3.00 0.63 -1.73
N THR A 65 -4.16 0.96 -1.14
CA THR A 65 -5.18 0.01 -0.65
C THR A 65 -5.45 -1.16 -1.60
N GLU A 66 -5.73 -0.90 -2.88
CA GLU A 66 -6.09 -1.96 -3.83
C GLU A 66 -4.94 -2.97 -4.03
N ILE A 67 -3.71 -2.49 -4.12
CA ILE A 67 -2.53 -3.35 -4.34
C ILE A 67 -2.29 -4.23 -3.10
N ALA A 68 -2.38 -3.64 -1.90
CA ALA A 68 -2.24 -4.37 -0.64
C ALA A 68 -3.34 -5.43 -0.48
N PHE A 69 -4.59 -5.06 -0.76
CA PHE A 69 -5.72 -5.97 -0.66
C PHE A 69 -5.65 -7.14 -1.66
N GLN A 70 -5.29 -6.88 -2.92
CA GLN A 70 -5.11 -7.94 -3.91
C GLN A 70 -3.97 -8.90 -3.53
N ALA A 71 -2.87 -8.39 -2.97
CA ALA A 71 -1.80 -9.25 -2.46
C ALA A 71 -2.27 -10.15 -1.31
N LEU A 72 -3.11 -9.64 -0.39
CA LEU A 72 -3.69 -10.44 0.68
C LEU A 72 -4.63 -11.52 0.13
N ARG A 73 -5.54 -11.13 -0.76
CA ARG A 73 -6.55 -12.04 -1.35
C ARG A 73 -5.91 -13.20 -2.12
N THR A 74 -4.78 -12.95 -2.78
CA THR A 74 -4.06 -13.98 -3.57
C THR A 74 -3.08 -14.81 -2.73
N GLY A 75 -2.94 -14.52 -1.43
CA GLY A 75 -1.99 -15.19 -0.54
C GLY A 75 -0.53 -14.80 -0.78
N ALA A 76 -0.28 -13.71 -1.53
CA ALA A 76 1.06 -13.15 -1.68
C ALA A 76 1.57 -12.50 -0.38
N ILE A 77 0.65 -12.10 0.50
CA ILE A 77 0.91 -11.70 1.89
C ILE A 77 -0.13 -12.39 2.80
N ASP A 78 0.19 -12.57 4.07
CA ASP A 78 -0.68 -13.26 5.02
C ASP A 78 -1.51 -12.30 5.87
N VAL A 79 -0.92 -11.15 6.24
CA VAL A 79 -1.57 -10.12 7.07
C VAL A 79 -1.06 -8.72 6.73
N TYR A 80 -1.95 -7.73 6.82
CA TYR A 80 -1.58 -6.31 6.84
C TYR A 80 -2.59 -5.45 7.64
N PRO A 81 -2.22 -4.24 8.09
CA PRO A 81 -3.14 -3.32 8.75
C PRO A 81 -4.11 -2.65 7.76
N GLU A 82 -5.41 -2.68 8.07
CA GLU A 82 -6.46 -2.04 7.27
C GLU A 82 -7.50 -1.33 8.16
N TYR A 83 -8.28 -0.41 7.57
CA TYR A 83 -9.24 0.44 8.26
C TYR A 83 -10.66 0.19 7.77
N THR A 84 -11.61 0.07 8.70
CA THR A 84 -13.00 -0.33 8.39
C THR A 84 -13.67 0.52 7.32
N GLY A 85 -13.59 1.86 7.41
CA GLY A 85 -14.14 2.77 6.42
C GLY A 85 -13.50 2.62 5.03
N THR A 86 -12.21 2.30 4.97
CA THR A 86 -11.53 1.98 3.70
C THR A 86 -12.07 0.67 3.11
N GLY A 87 -12.28 -0.35 3.95
CA GLY A 87 -12.88 -1.61 3.54
C GLY A 87 -14.30 -1.45 2.98
N LEU A 88 -15.11 -0.61 3.62
CA LEU A 88 -16.48 -0.32 3.21
C LEU A 88 -16.53 0.42 1.87
N LEU A 89 -15.82 1.53 1.77
CA LEU A 89 -15.97 2.46 0.64
C LEU A 89 -15.09 2.11 -0.54
N ALA A 90 -13.79 1.84 -0.30
CA ALA A 90 -12.83 1.69 -1.37
C ALA A 90 -12.82 0.26 -1.95
N ILE A 91 -13.04 -0.75 -1.11
CA ILE A 91 -12.95 -2.15 -1.51
C ILE A 91 -14.32 -2.74 -1.84
N LEU A 92 -15.34 -2.52 -1.00
CA LEU A 92 -16.69 -3.04 -1.26
C LEU A 92 -17.54 -2.12 -2.15
N GLY A 93 -17.22 -0.82 -2.21
CA GLY A 93 -17.96 0.16 -3.00
C GLY A 93 -19.36 0.45 -2.45
N GLU A 94 -19.53 0.34 -1.13
CA GLU A 94 -20.81 0.56 -0.44
C GLU A 94 -20.96 2.03 -0.04
N ASP A 95 -22.17 2.43 0.35
CA ASP A 95 -22.43 3.78 0.85
C ASP A 95 -21.81 4.01 2.25
N PRO A 96 -21.45 5.26 2.60
CA PRO A 96 -20.97 5.60 3.93
C PRO A 96 -21.96 5.25 5.04
N ALA A 97 -21.43 4.77 6.16
CA ALA A 97 -22.18 4.51 7.39
C ALA A 97 -21.35 5.00 8.58
N SER A 98 -22.03 5.47 9.63
CA SER A 98 -21.38 6.18 10.75
C SER A 98 -21.25 5.36 12.04
N ASP A 99 -21.93 4.21 12.17
CA ASP A 99 -21.82 3.37 13.37
C ASP A 99 -20.64 2.38 13.27
N PRO A 100 -19.57 2.52 14.08
CA PRO A 100 -18.36 1.69 13.98
C PRO A 100 -18.65 0.19 14.08
N ARG A 101 -19.51 -0.21 15.02
CA ARG A 101 -19.85 -1.62 15.26
C ARG A 101 -20.55 -2.24 14.06
N SER A 102 -21.54 -1.54 13.49
CA SER A 102 -22.26 -1.99 12.31
C SER A 102 -21.35 -2.05 11.09
N VAL A 103 -20.47 -1.06 10.90
CA VAL A 103 -19.49 -1.05 9.81
C VAL A 103 -18.54 -2.24 9.95
N PHE A 104 -17.91 -2.43 11.12
CA PHE A 104 -17.01 -3.57 11.36
C PHE A 104 -17.71 -4.91 11.12
N ALA A 105 -18.92 -5.11 11.66
CA ALA A 105 -19.68 -6.33 11.46
C ALA A 105 -20.03 -6.58 9.98
N TYR A 106 -20.36 -5.52 9.23
CA TYR A 106 -20.64 -5.59 7.81
C TYR A 106 -19.39 -5.97 7.01
N VAL A 107 -18.30 -5.22 7.15
CA VAL A 107 -17.06 -5.49 6.38
C VAL A 107 -16.46 -6.85 6.74
N SER A 108 -16.49 -7.25 8.02
CA SER A 108 -16.03 -8.57 8.45
C SER A 108 -16.82 -9.70 7.77
N ARG A 109 -18.15 -9.57 7.68
CA ARG A 109 -19.00 -10.57 7.02
C ARG A 109 -18.78 -10.59 5.51
N GLU A 110 -18.81 -9.44 4.86
CA GLU A 110 -18.71 -9.36 3.40
C GLU A 110 -17.33 -9.76 2.89
N PHE A 111 -16.25 -9.41 3.59
CA PHE A 111 -14.90 -9.83 3.20
C PHE A 111 -14.72 -11.34 3.31
N ARG A 112 -15.24 -11.96 4.37
CA ARG A 112 -15.22 -13.42 4.51
C ARG A 112 -16.01 -14.09 3.39
N ARG A 113 -17.19 -13.56 3.05
CA ARG A 113 -18.09 -14.12 2.04
C ARG A 113 -17.57 -13.95 0.61
N ARG A 114 -17.05 -12.77 0.26
CA ARG A 114 -16.69 -12.40 -1.12
C ARG A 114 -15.24 -12.76 -1.46
N PHE A 115 -14.34 -12.77 -0.48
CA PHE A 115 -12.90 -12.80 -0.74
C PHE A 115 -12.13 -13.85 0.06
N ASP A 116 -12.79 -14.59 0.96
CA ASP A 116 -12.13 -15.45 1.95
C ASP A 116 -11.03 -14.67 2.71
N VAL A 117 -11.38 -13.50 3.23
CA VAL A 117 -10.49 -12.64 4.03
C VAL A 117 -11.15 -12.38 5.39
N ARG A 118 -10.36 -12.40 6.46
CA ARG A 118 -10.82 -12.19 7.83
C ARG A 118 -10.35 -10.85 8.36
N TRP A 119 -11.30 -10.06 8.84
CA TRP A 119 -11.02 -8.95 9.74
C TRP A 119 -10.84 -9.50 11.14
N LEU A 120 -9.72 -9.18 11.79
CA LEU A 120 -9.57 -9.39 13.22
C LEU A 120 -10.27 -8.24 13.98
N PRO A 121 -10.65 -8.45 15.26
CA PRO A 121 -11.24 -7.38 16.06
C PRO A 121 -10.37 -6.11 16.07
N PRO A 122 -10.97 -4.91 16.04
CA PRO A 122 -10.23 -3.65 15.98
C PRO A 122 -9.21 -3.47 17.12
N LEU A 123 -8.16 -2.72 16.82
CA LEU A 123 -7.04 -2.44 17.72
C LEU A 123 -7.40 -1.49 18.87
N GLY A 124 -8.54 -0.79 18.78
CA GLY A 124 -9.08 0.08 19.83
C GLY A 124 -9.01 1.59 19.53
N PHE A 125 -8.57 1.97 18.34
CA PHE A 125 -8.50 3.37 17.90
C PHE A 125 -9.04 3.52 16.48
N GLU A 126 -9.48 4.74 16.17
CA GLU A 126 -9.85 5.16 14.84
C GLU A 126 -8.78 6.06 14.24
N ASN A 127 -8.58 5.92 12.94
CA ASN A 127 -7.74 6.79 12.14
C ASN A 127 -8.58 7.51 11.08
N THR A 128 -9.51 8.35 11.52
CA THR A 128 -10.40 9.08 10.62
C THR A 128 -9.70 10.24 9.92
N TYR A 129 -10.23 10.63 8.77
CA TYR A 129 -9.81 11.86 8.09
C TYR A 129 -10.03 13.07 9.00
N ALA A 130 -9.04 13.94 8.98
CA ALA A 130 -9.07 15.22 9.65
C ALA A 130 -8.91 16.32 8.61
N ILE A 131 -9.68 17.40 8.72
CA ILE A 131 -9.40 18.62 7.97
C ILE A 131 -8.74 19.59 8.94
N ALA A 132 -7.54 20.05 8.58
CA ALA A 132 -6.72 20.86 9.45
C ALA A 132 -6.38 22.21 8.83
N VAL A 133 -6.37 23.23 9.67
CA VAL A 133 -5.93 24.60 9.37
C VAL A 133 -4.89 25.03 10.41
N ARG A 134 -4.16 26.11 10.16
CA ARG A 134 -3.27 26.70 11.19
C ARG A 134 -4.09 27.18 12.38
N SER A 135 -3.63 26.93 13.61
CA SER A 135 -4.34 27.34 14.84
C SER A 135 -4.65 28.85 14.87
N GLU A 136 -3.73 29.69 14.38
CA GLU A 136 -3.91 31.15 14.24
C GLU A 136 -5.06 31.53 13.28
N VAL A 137 -5.24 30.79 12.19
CA VAL A 137 -6.30 31.01 11.20
C VAL A 137 -7.64 30.57 11.78
N ALA A 138 -7.67 29.41 12.46
CA ALA A 138 -8.86 28.95 13.17
C ALA A 138 -9.31 29.97 14.23
N ALA A 139 -8.39 30.49 15.04
CA ALA A 139 -8.72 31.46 16.10
C ALA A 139 -9.20 32.80 15.54
N SER A 140 -8.54 33.32 14.49
CA SER A 140 -8.90 34.63 13.90
C SER A 140 -10.21 34.61 13.12
N ARG A 141 -10.56 33.48 12.49
CA ARG A 141 -11.79 33.31 11.71
C ARG A 141 -12.90 32.57 12.47
N GLY A 142 -12.64 32.11 13.69
CA GLY A 142 -13.62 31.38 14.50
C GLY A 142 -13.96 29.99 13.93
N LEU A 143 -13.00 29.30 13.30
CA LEU A 143 -13.23 27.99 12.69
C LEU A 143 -13.15 26.88 13.75
N THR A 144 -14.26 26.20 13.99
CA THR A 144 -14.33 25.05 14.90
C THR A 144 -14.78 23.78 14.20
N THR A 145 -15.62 23.91 13.18
CA THR A 145 -16.30 22.81 12.48
C THR A 145 -16.02 22.83 10.98
N LEU A 146 -16.31 21.72 10.29
CA LEU A 146 -16.30 21.67 8.83
C LEU A 146 -17.35 22.60 8.23
N SER A 147 -18.52 22.74 8.88
CA SER A 147 -19.53 23.73 8.48
C SER A 147 -19.03 25.17 8.57
N ASP A 148 -18.16 25.52 9.54
CA ASP A 148 -17.55 26.86 9.61
C ASP A 148 -16.64 27.11 8.41
N LEU A 149 -15.75 26.16 8.12
CA LEU A 149 -14.85 26.23 6.97
C LEU A 149 -15.61 26.33 5.65
N ALA A 150 -16.70 25.56 5.50
CA ALA A 150 -17.48 25.53 4.28
C ALA A 150 -18.13 26.87 3.92
N ARG A 151 -18.53 27.67 4.92
CA ARG A 151 -19.12 29.00 4.71
C ARG A 151 -18.16 29.98 4.04
N GLU A 152 -16.87 29.84 4.33
CA GLU A 152 -15.82 30.73 3.82
C GLU A 152 -14.92 30.03 2.80
N GLY A 153 -15.33 28.87 2.26
CA GLY A 153 -14.46 27.99 1.48
C GLY A 153 -13.72 28.70 0.34
N SER A 154 -14.38 29.65 -0.34
CA SER A 154 -13.81 30.42 -1.45
C SER A 154 -12.65 31.36 -1.06
N ASP A 155 -12.36 31.51 0.23
CA ASP A 155 -11.21 32.27 0.73
C ASP A 155 -9.96 31.40 0.92
N PHE A 156 -10.08 30.07 0.84
CA PHE A 156 -9.02 29.13 1.20
C PHE A 156 -8.41 28.46 -0.02
N ILE A 157 -7.08 28.32 -0.01
CA ILE A 157 -6.37 27.40 -0.90
C ILE A 157 -6.25 26.05 -0.20
N ALA A 158 -6.81 25.00 -0.80
CA ALA A 158 -6.75 23.64 -0.27
C ALA A 158 -5.50 22.90 -0.77
N GLY A 159 -4.73 22.30 0.13
CA GLY A 159 -3.62 21.42 -0.18
C GLY A 159 -3.96 19.98 0.16
N PHE A 160 -4.52 19.24 -0.80
CA PHE A 160 -5.05 17.90 -0.57
C PHE A 160 -4.23 16.80 -1.24
N THR A 161 -4.24 15.61 -0.63
CA THR A 161 -3.62 14.43 -1.25
C THR A 161 -4.36 14.01 -2.53
N PRO A 162 -3.66 13.44 -3.54
CA PRO A 162 -4.30 12.99 -4.78
C PRO A 162 -5.47 12.04 -4.55
N ASP A 163 -5.34 11.15 -3.56
CA ASP A 163 -6.39 10.21 -3.18
C ASP A 163 -7.61 10.95 -2.61
N PHE A 164 -7.41 11.90 -1.69
CA PHE A 164 -8.50 12.67 -1.10
C PHE A 164 -9.26 13.53 -2.12
N ILE A 165 -8.58 14.03 -3.15
CA ILE A 165 -9.21 14.79 -4.24
C ILE A 165 -10.19 13.93 -5.05
N GLY A 166 -9.86 12.65 -5.28
CA GLY A 166 -10.64 11.76 -6.16
C GLY A 166 -11.69 10.90 -5.47
N ARG A 167 -11.69 10.86 -4.14
CA ARG A 167 -12.51 9.90 -3.36
C ARG A 167 -13.93 10.41 -3.08
N PRO A 168 -14.97 9.55 -3.11
CA PRO A 168 -16.32 9.94 -2.69
C PRO A 168 -16.40 10.44 -1.24
N ASP A 169 -15.63 9.83 -0.34
CA ASP A 169 -15.42 10.25 1.06
C ASP A 169 -14.33 11.32 1.22
N GLY A 170 -13.92 11.96 0.11
CA GLY A 170 -12.92 13.02 0.08
C GLY A 170 -13.52 14.39 -0.27
N LEU A 171 -12.81 15.17 -1.09
CA LEU A 171 -13.27 16.50 -1.52
C LEU A 171 -14.66 16.48 -2.20
N PRO A 172 -14.98 15.56 -3.14
CA PRO A 172 -16.33 15.43 -3.70
C PRO A 172 -17.45 15.34 -2.66
N GLY A 173 -17.22 14.57 -1.59
CA GLY A 173 -18.18 14.42 -0.50
C GLY A 173 -18.23 15.63 0.42
N LEU A 174 -17.10 16.30 0.69
CA LEU A 174 -17.10 17.58 1.41
C LEU A 174 -17.89 18.65 0.65
N THR A 175 -17.74 18.71 -0.67
CA THR A 175 -18.53 19.62 -1.50
C THR A 175 -20.02 19.28 -1.46
N SER A 176 -20.40 18.00 -1.55
CA SER A 176 -21.82 17.61 -1.56
C SER A 176 -22.51 17.74 -0.20
N VAL A 177 -21.83 17.38 0.90
CA VAL A 177 -22.40 17.36 2.26
C VAL A 177 -22.30 18.72 2.94
N TYR A 178 -21.18 19.43 2.79
CA TYR A 178 -20.93 20.70 3.46
C TYR A 178 -21.07 21.92 2.55
N GLY A 179 -21.00 21.75 1.23
CA GLY A 179 -20.90 22.88 0.29
C GLY A 179 -19.48 23.47 0.20
N PHE A 180 -18.47 22.78 0.75
CA PHE A 180 -17.10 23.29 0.75
C PHE A 180 -16.55 23.36 -0.67
N THR A 181 -16.25 24.58 -1.13
CA THR A 181 -15.73 24.88 -2.46
C THR A 181 -14.51 25.81 -2.31
N PRO A 182 -13.28 25.27 -2.26
CA PRO A 182 -12.07 26.07 -2.08
C PRO A 182 -11.78 26.96 -3.31
N ALA A 183 -11.03 28.04 -3.11
CA ALA A 183 -10.60 28.94 -4.17
C ALA A 183 -9.71 28.24 -5.21
N ASP A 184 -8.83 27.36 -4.72
CA ASP A 184 -7.89 26.56 -5.49
C ASP A 184 -7.64 25.23 -4.76
N VAL A 185 -7.28 24.18 -5.50
CA VAL A 185 -6.94 22.86 -4.97
C VAL A 185 -5.59 22.42 -5.51
N ARG A 186 -4.61 22.35 -4.61
CA ARG A 186 -3.26 21.88 -4.89
C ARG A 186 -3.11 20.43 -4.47
N SER A 187 -2.69 19.61 -5.41
CA SER A 187 -2.36 18.21 -5.15
C SER A 187 -1.00 18.11 -4.47
N LEU A 188 -0.97 17.69 -3.20
CA LEU A 188 0.24 17.62 -2.38
C LEU A 188 0.47 16.20 -1.85
N LEU A 189 1.73 15.77 -1.80
CA LEU A 189 2.09 14.50 -1.18
C LEU A 189 1.92 14.56 0.35
N PRO A 190 1.58 13.45 1.03
CA PRO A 190 1.40 13.42 2.49
C PRO A 190 2.56 14.00 3.29
N ALA A 191 3.81 13.78 2.84
CA ALA A 191 5.00 14.28 3.50
C ALA A 191 5.21 15.80 3.39
N ILE A 192 4.56 16.46 2.42
CA ILE A 192 4.79 17.87 2.05
C ILE A 192 3.62 18.76 2.52
N LYS A 193 2.38 18.26 2.53
CA LYS A 193 1.19 19.08 2.83
C LYS A 193 1.26 19.85 4.15
N TYR A 194 1.80 19.23 5.20
CA TYR A 194 1.99 19.87 6.50
C TYR A 194 2.99 21.03 6.47
N GLN A 195 4.08 20.88 5.70
CA GLN A 195 5.06 21.94 5.51
C GLN A 195 4.48 23.09 4.68
N ALA A 196 3.76 22.77 3.61
CA ALA A 196 3.08 23.76 2.78
C ALA A 196 2.04 24.58 3.58
N LEU A 197 1.27 23.91 4.45
CA LEU A 197 0.32 24.59 5.35
C LEU A 197 1.04 25.50 6.33
N ALA A 198 2.10 25.02 6.99
CA ALA A 198 2.89 25.81 7.93
C ALA A 198 3.60 27.00 7.26
N ALA A 199 4.00 26.87 6.00
CA ALA A 199 4.62 27.92 5.21
C ALA A 199 3.61 28.94 4.64
N GLY A 200 2.31 28.72 4.81
CA GLY A 200 1.26 29.58 4.24
C GLY A 200 1.06 29.42 2.74
N GLU A 201 1.59 28.37 2.13
CA GLU A 201 1.40 28.10 0.70
C GLU A 201 0.00 27.57 0.39
N VAL A 202 -0.63 26.93 1.37
CA VAL A 202 -2.03 26.49 1.40
C VAL A 202 -2.62 26.85 2.78
N ASP A 203 -3.93 26.88 2.89
CA ASP A 203 -4.65 27.32 4.10
C ASP A 203 -5.38 26.19 4.81
N VAL A 204 -5.69 25.13 4.09
CA VAL A 204 -6.37 23.93 4.60
C VAL A 204 -5.76 22.67 3.98
N ILE A 205 -5.62 21.62 4.78
CA ILE A 205 -5.14 20.32 4.32
C ILE A 205 -6.06 19.20 4.80
N ASP A 206 -6.07 18.10 4.06
CA ASP A 206 -6.49 16.82 4.61
C ASP A 206 -5.38 16.31 5.53
N GLY A 207 -5.73 15.49 6.49
CA GLY A 207 -4.84 14.87 7.45
C GLY A 207 -5.54 13.67 8.06
N TYR A 208 -4.93 13.12 9.09
CA TYR A 208 -5.58 12.07 9.86
C TYR A 208 -5.56 12.37 11.36
N SER A 209 -6.60 11.94 12.05
CA SER A 209 -6.78 12.16 13.49
C SER A 209 -5.61 11.65 14.34
N THR A 210 -4.87 10.64 13.87
CA THR A 210 -3.70 10.07 14.58
C THR A 210 -2.35 10.64 14.14
N ASP A 211 -2.31 11.60 13.22
CA ASP A 211 -1.05 12.13 12.68
C ASP A 211 -0.27 12.93 13.74
N GLY A 212 0.99 12.57 13.95
CA GLY A 212 1.86 13.25 14.93
C GLY A 212 2.26 14.66 14.52
N LEU A 213 2.13 14.98 13.23
CA LEU A 213 2.47 16.29 12.66
C LEU A 213 1.48 17.40 13.03
N ILE A 214 0.24 17.06 13.40
CA ILE A 214 -0.77 18.02 13.83
C ILE A 214 -0.28 18.81 15.05
N ALA A 215 0.27 18.12 16.05
CA ALA A 215 0.83 18.75 17.24
C ALA A 215 2.13 19.51 16.93
N ARG A 216 2.97 19.02 16.02
CA ARG A 216 4.26 19.65 15.66
C ARG A 216 4.09 21.02 15.03
N TYR A 217 3.09 21.17 14.16
CA TYR A 217 2.87 22.39 13.39
C TYR A 217 1.79 23.31 14.01
N ASP A 218 1.34 23.02 15.24
CA ASP A 218 0.26 23.75 15.92
C ASP A 218 -0.96 23.96 15.00
N LEU A 219 -1.53 22.83 14.59
CA LEU A 219 -2.68 22.81 13.69
C LEU A 219 -3.97 22.54 14.47
N ARG A 220 -5.04 23.22 14.04
CA ARG A 220 -6.39 22.96 14.51
C ARG A 220 -7.08 22.00 13.55
N VAL A 221 -7.43 20.83 14.06
CA VAL A 221 -8.37 19.91 13.39
C VAL A 221 -9.79 20.43 13.61
N LEU A 222 -10.56 20.51 12.53
CA LEU A 222 -11.96 20.93 12.54
C LEU A 222 -12.88 19.72 12.81
N GLU A 223 -13.93 19.96 13.59
CA GLU A 223 -14.93 18.94 13.94
C GLU A 223 -15.85 18.64 12.75
N ASP A 224 -16.05 17.35 12.45
CA ASP A 224 -17.01 16.85 11.46
C ASP A 224 -18.44 16.88 12.04
N ASP A 225 -19.05 18.07 12.08
CA ASP A 225 -20.32 18.35 12.76
C ASP A 225 -21.55 17.65 12.15
N ARG A 226 -21.42 17.08 10.94
CA ARG A 226 -22.46 16.30 10.26
C ARG A 226 -22.16 14.80 10.20
N GLY A 227 -21.03 14.35 10.77
CA GLY A 227 -20.63 12.93 10.76
C GLY A 227 -20.49 12.36 9.33
N PHE A 228 -19.85 13.13 8.45
CA PHE A 228 -19.61 12.76 7.05
C PHE A 228 -18.62 11.60 6.92
N PHE A 229 -17.53 11.63 7.69
CA PHE A 229 -16.51 10.61 7.59
C PHE A 229 -16.99 9.30 8.24
N PRO A 230 -16.86 8.15 7.55
CA PRO A 230 -17.15 6.87 8.17
C PRO A 230 -16.12 6.56 9.27
N PRO A 231 -16.40 5.58 10.15
CA PRO A 231 -15.45 5.15 11.15
C PRO A 231 -14.31 4.38 10.49
N TYR A 232 -13.07 4.72 10.87
CA TYR A 232 -11.84 4.10 10.36
C TYR A 232 -11.12 3.36 11.49
N GLU A 233 -11.80 2.40 12.11
CA GLU A 233 -11.20 1.52 13.10
C GLU A 233 -10.08 0.70 12.46
N ALA A 234 -8.88 0.80 13.02
CA ALA A 234 -7.73 0.05 12.55
C ALA A 234 -7.81 -1.42 13.01
N ALA A 235 -7.56 -2.35 12.10
CA ALA A 235 -7.60 -3.78 12.37
C ALA A 235 -6.56 -4.55 11.54
N ALA A 236 -6.27 -5.79 11.96
CA ALA A 236 -5.49 -6.72 11.16
C ALA A 236 -6.40 -7.40 10.13
N LEU A 237 -6.00 -7.35 8.86
CA LEU A 237 -6.66 -8.05 7.77
C LEU A 237 -5.86 -9.28 7.37
N VAL A 238 -6.48 -10.46 7.41
CA VAL A 238 -5.80 -11.75 7.32
C VAL A 238 -6.37 -12.59 6.18
N ASN A 239 -5.51 -13.23 5.38
CA ASN A 239 -5.93 -14.17 4.34
C ASN A 239 -6.65 -15.38 4.98
N GLY A 240 -7.78 -15.82 4.41
CA GLY A 240 -8.62 -16.88 4.98
C GLY A 240 -7.93 -18.24 5.01
N THR A 241 -7.24 -18.62 3.94
CA THR A 241 -6.45 -19.85 3.89
C THR A 241 -5.36 -19.84 4.95
N PHE A 242 -4.62 -18.73 5.10
CA PHE A 242 -3.63 -18.57 6.17
C PHE A 242 -4.29 -18.63 7.56
N ALA A 243 -5.45 -18.02 7.74
CA ALA A 243 -6.13 -18.00 9.03
C ALA A 243 -6.63 -19.39 9.49
N ASP A 244 -6.98 -20.27 8.54
CA ASP A 244 -7.34 -21.66 8.84
C ASP A 244 -6.12 -22.54 9.07
N ALA A 245 -5.04 -22.22 8.38
CA ALA A 245 -3.74 -22.87 8.46
C ALA A 245 -2.99 -22.59 9.77
N TYR A 246 -3.06 -21.35 10.28
CA TYR A 246 -2.30 -20.86 11.42
C TYR A 246 -3.22 -20.16 12.45
N PRO A 247 -4.17 -20.90 13.08
CA PRO A 247 -5.09 -20.32 14.06
C PRO A 247 -4.36 -19.69 15.27
N GLU A 248 -3.18 -20.18 15.61
CA GLU A 248 -2.31 -19.62 16.65
C GLU A 248 -1.77 -18.22 16.30
N ALA A 249 -1.46 -17.95 15.02
CA ALA A 249 -1.03 -16.63 14.56
C ALA A 249 -2.21 -15.65 14.59
N VAL A 250 -3.41 -16.11 14.21
CA VAL A 250 -4.65 -15.34 14.33
C VAL A 250 -4.94 -15.00 15.79
N ALA A 251 -4.80 -15.97 16.71
CA ALA A 251 -4.98 -15.75 18.13
C ALA A 251 -3.98 -14.71 18.67
N ALA A 252 -2.70 -14.84 18.31
CA ALA A 252 -1.65 -13.89 18.70
C ALA A 252 -1.98 -12.45 18.28
N LEU A 253 -2.36 -12.25 17.02
CA LEU A 253 -2.73 -10.92 16.51
C LEU A 253 -4.02 -10.39 17.16
N THR A 254 -4.96 -11.27 17.51
CA THR A 254 -6.20 -10.90 18.18
C THR A 254 -5.95 -10.37 19.61
N GLU A 255 -4.85 -10.75 20.27
CA GLU A 255 -4.48 -10.20 21.60
C GLU A 255 -4.27 -8.68 21.60
N LEU A 256 -4.03 -8.08 20.42
CA LEU A 256 -3.91 -6.63 20.22
C LEU A 256 -5.25 -5.89 20.21
N SER A 257 -6.38 -6.61 20.19
CA SER A 257 -7.69 -5.97 20.12
C SER A 257 -7.96 -5.09 21.33
N GLY A 258 -8.42 -3.86 21.08
CA GLY A 258 -8.73 -2.88 22.12
C GLY A 258 -7.52 -2.40 22.95
N ARG A 259 -6.28 -2.65 22.51
CA ARG A 259 -5.07 -2.33 23.27
C ARG A 259 -4.50 -0.94 23.02
N PHE A 260 -4.91 -0.27 21.94
CA PHE A 260 -4.40 1.05 21.56
C PHE A 260 -5.52 2.07 21.56
N SER A 261 -5.32 3.19 22.26
CA SER A 261 -6.18 4.37 22.16
C SER A 261 -5.65 5.34 21.12
N GLU A 262 -6.49 6.25 20.61
CA GLU A 262 -6.05 7.29 19.68
C GLU A 262 -4.92 8.16 20.24
N GLY A 263 -5.01 8.55 21.52
CA GLY A 263 -3.96 9.34 22.17
C GLY A 263 -2.62 8.59 22.21
N ARG A 264 -2.66 7.28 22.45
CA ARG A 264 -1.46 6.44 22.40
C ARG A 264 -0.92 6.34 20.98
N MET A 265 -1.78 6.16 19.97
CA MET A 265 -1.33 6.09 18.58
C MET A 265 -0.76 7.41 18.07
N ARG A 266 -1.36 8.55 18.43
CA ARG A 266 -0.80 9.89 18.17
C ARG A 266 0.62 10.02 18.68
N GLU A 267 0.89 9.56 19.91
CA GLU A 267 2.24 9.59 20.48
C GLU A 267 3.21 8.67 19.73
N LEU A 268 2.79 7.45 19.37
CA LEU A 268 3.65 6.52 18.62
C LEU A 268 3.95 7.05 17.20
N ASN A 269 2.95 7.62 16.52
CA ASN A 269 3.10 8.24 15.21
C ASN A 269 4.01 9.47 15.29
N ARG A 270 3.89 10.29 16.34
CA ARG A 270 4.79 11.41 16.60
C ARG A 270 6.24 10.95 16.71
N ARG A 271 6.54 9.88 17.45
CA ARG A 271 7.91 9.36 17.57
C ARG A 271 8.53 8.99 16.22
N ILE A 272 7.77 8.38 15.31
CA ILE A 272 8.28 7.99 13.99
C ILE A 272 8.39 9.18 13.02
N GLU A 273 7.41 10.08 13.02
CA GLU A 273 7.30 11.16 12.02
C GLU A 273 8.06 12.42 12.44
N VAL A 274 8.07 12.74 13.74
CA VAL A 274 8.65 13.96 14.30
C VAL A 274 10.03 13.67 14.85
N ASP A 275 10.14 12.71 15.79
CA ASP A 275 11.39 12.42 16.50
C ASP A 275 12.34 11.56 15.68
N LYS A 276 11.83 10.95 14.60
CA LYS A 276 12.55 10.05 13.71
C LYS A 276 13.13 8.84 14.45
N ASP A 277 12.43 8.38 15.49
CA ASP A 277 12.75 7.14 16.18
C ASP A 277 12.59 5.94 15.23
N PRO A 278 13.46 4.91 15.31
CA PRO A 278 13.33 3.73 14.48
C PRO A 278 12.01 3.00 14.75
N ILE A 279 11.24 2.71 13.70
CA ILE A 279 9.96 2.00 13.78
C ILE A 279 10.05 0.69 14.62
N PRO A 280 11.09 -0.15 14.48
CA PRO A 280 11.22 -1.35 15.31
C PRO A 280 11.30 -1.08 16.82
N ASP A 281 11.92 0.03 17.23
CA ASP A 281 12.03 0.43 18.64
C ASP A 281 10.68 0.94 19.16
N VAL A 282 10.01 1.80 18.39
CA VAL A 282 8.68 2.32 18.73
C VAL A 282 7.66 1.19 18.81
N ALA A 283 7.69 0.23 17.88
CA ALA A 283 6.83 -0.95 17.90
C ALA A 283 7.10 -1.84 19.12
N ARG A 284 8.36 -2.06 19.47
CA ARG A 284 8.74 -2.84 20.67
C ARG A 284 8.21 -2.20 21.94
N ASP A 285 8.35 -0.90 22.08
CA ASP A 285 7.79 -0.15 23.22
C ASP A 285 6.26 -0.24 23.24
N ALA A 286 5.61 -0.19 22.08
CA ALA A 286 4.17 -0.35 21.95
C ALA A 286 3.72 -1.74 22.43
N VAL A 287 4.33 -2.81 21.93
CA VAL A 287 4.00 -4.20 22.30
C VAL A 287 4.29 -4.48 23.79
N ARG A 288 5.40 -3.95 24.33
CA ARG A 288 5.69 -4.01 25.78
C ARG A 288 4.64 -3.30 26.61
N SER A 289 4.21 -2.10 26.19
CA SER A 289 3.24 -1.31 26.94
C SER A 289 1.85 -1.97 27.06
N VAL A 290 1.55 -2.94 26.20
CA VAL A 290 0.29 -3.71 26.23
C VAL A 290 0.46 -5.10 26.83
N GLY A 291 1.65 -5.42 27.37
CA GLY A 291 1.94 -6.66 28.09
C GLY A 291 2.14 -7.89 27.19
N LEU A 292 2.40 -7.68 25.90
CA LEU A 292 2.55 -8.77 24.91
C LEU A 292 4.01 -9.15 24.63
N LEU A 293 4.95 -8.47 25.29
CA LEU A 293 6.36 -8.87 25.40
C LEU A 293 6.70 -9.00 26.89
N GLY A 294 7.33 -10.11 27.29
CA GLY A 294 7.79 -10.31 28.66
C GLY A 294 8.87 -9.30 29.08
N GLU A 295 9.00 -9.08 30.40
CA GLU A 295 10.18 -8.43 30.97
C GLU A 295 11.36 -9.40 30.83
N ASP A 296 12.35 -8.99 30.03
CA ASP A 296 13.63 -9.66 29.78
C ASP A 296 13.62 -11.09 29.21
N THR A 297 13.80 -11.17 27.88
CA THR A 297 14.78 -12.09 27.31
C THR A 297 15.79 -11.28 26.49
N GLY A 298 16.94 -11.00 27.10
CA GLY A 298 18.15 -10.69 26.36
C GLY A 298 18.59 -11.93 25.57
N ALA A 299 18.30 -11.96 24.27
CA ALA A 299 18.97 -12.68 23.18
C ALA A 299 18.03 -12.61 21.96
N ALA A 300 18.36 -12.07 20.79
CA ALA A 300 19.63 -11.74 20.19
C ALA A 300 19.68 -10.25 19.81
N SER A 301 20.70 -9.56 20.31
CA SER A 301 21.17 -8.32 19.71
C SER A 301 21.91 -8.67 18.41
N ASP A 302 21.17 -8.96 17.34
CA ASP A 302 21.70 -8.72 16.00
C ASP A 302 21.48 -7.23 15.69
N GLY A 303 22.60 -6.50 15.66
CA GLY A 303 22.72 -5.05 15.68
C GLY A 303 21.62 -4.27 14.95
N GLY A 304 20.67 -3.75 15.73
CA GLY A 304 19.80 -2.66 15.31
C GLY A 304 20.62 -1.38 15.11
N PRO A 305 20.36 -0.57 14.06
CA PRO A 305 21.20 0.56 13.73
C PRO A 305 20.95 1.71 14.72
N THR A 306 21.82 1.82 15.73
CA THR A 306 22.05 3.04 16.52
C THR A 306 22.18 4.25 15.60
N ARG A 307 21.18 5.16 15.56
CA ARG A 307 21.16 6.46 14.83
C ARG A 307 22.34 6.63 13.89
N THR A 308 22.31 5.90 12.79
CA THR A 308 23.45 5.80 11.88
C THR A 308 23.27 6.86 10.81
N GLY A 309 24.17 7.85 10.72
CA GLY A 309 24.19 8.78 9.59
C GLY A 309 24.14 8.04 8.25
N LEU A 310 23.66 8.69 7.19
CA LEU A 310 23.38 8.10 5.86
C LEU A 310 24.47 7.11 5.39
N ALA A 311 25.75 7.45 5.55
CA ALA A 311 26.87 6.60 5.19
C ALA A 311 26.86 5.23 5.87
N ARG A 312 26.53 5.19 7.17
CA ARG A 312 26.49 3.96 7.96
C ARG A 312 25.20 3.18 7.72
N TYR A 313 24.08 3.84 7.42
CA TYR A 313 22.87 3.17 6.92
C TYR A 313 23.13 2.45 5.59
N LEU A 314 23.73 3.15 4.61
CA LEU A 314 24.11 2.56 3.31
C LEU A 314 25.08 1.40 3.50
N TRP A 315 26.06 1.54 4.40
CA TRP A 315 27.00 0.47 4.72
C TRP A 315 26.33 -0.76 5.34
N ASN A 316 25.40 -0.56 6.28
CA ASN A 316 24.68 -1.65 6.93
C ASN A 316 23.73 -2.36 5.96
N GLN A 317 23.06 -1.60 5.09
CA GLN A 317 22.15 -2.13 4.08
C GLN A 317 22.86 -2.59 2.79
N ARG A 318 24.21 -2.54 2.72
CA ARG A 318 24.96 -2.79 1.47
C ARG A 318 24.63 -4.11 0.80
N ALA A 319 24.43 -5.18 1.57
CA ALA A 319 24.10 -6.50 1.01
C ALA A 319 22.71 -6.49 0.36
N THR A 320 21.73 -5.91 1.06
CA THR A 320 20.37 -5.71 0.55
C THR A 320 20.35 -4.79 -0.66
N LEU A 321 21.04 -3.65 -0.59
CA LEU A 321 21.15 -2.69 -1.69
C LEU A 321 21.78 -3.33 -2.91
N VAL A 322 22.91 -4.02 -2.75
CA VAL A 322 23.58 -4.74 -3.85
C VAL A 322 22.65 -5.80 -4.43
N SER A 323 21.97 -6.60 -3.60
CA SER A 323 21.01 -7.61 -4.07
C SER A 323 19.86 -6.99 -4.87
N LEU A 324 19.24 -5.92 -4.36
CA LEU A 324 18.15 -5.21 -5.02
C LEU A 324 18.61 -4.52 -6.30
N THR A 325 19.79 -3.90 -6.29
CA THR A 325 20.40 -3.28 -7.47
C THR A 325 20.72 -4.32 -8.53
N LEU A 326 21.32 -5.45 -8.16
CA LEU A 326 21.61 -6.54 -9.09
C LEU A 326 20.31 -7.14 -9.66
N ARG A 327 19.28 -7.31 -8.83
CA ARG A 327 17.96 -7.74 -9.29
C ARG A 327 17.37 -6.72 -10.27
N HIS A 328 17.48 -5.43 -9.99
CA HIS A 328 17.01 -4.38 -10.89
C HIS A 328 17.77 -4.40 -12.23
N ILE A 329 19.10 -4.47 -12.19
CA ILE A 329 19.96 -4.60 -13.40
C ILE A 329 19.58 -5.84 -14.19
N TYR A 330 19.38 -6.97 -13.53
CA TYR A 330 18.97 -8.22 -14.18
C TYR A 330 17.63 -8.07 -14.89
N LEU A 331 16.60 -7.55 -14.20
CA LEU A 331 15.27 -7.35 -14.77
C LEU A 331 15.29 -6.38 -15.96
N VAL A 332 15.98 -5.25 -15.82
CA VAL A 332 16.15 -4.28 -16.90
C VAL A 332 16.91 -4.90 -18.07
N GLY A 333 17.99 -5.64 -17.80
CA GLY A 333 18.80 -6.29 -18.83
C GLY A 333 18.02 -7.32 -19.64
N VAL A 334 17.22 -8.17 -18.98
CA VAL A 334 16.37 -9.16 -19.65
C VAL A 334 15.33 -8.47 -20.53
N SER A 335 14.62 -7.46 -20.01
CA SER A 335 13.63 -6.71 -20.79
C SER A 335 14.26 -5.96 -21.96
N LEU A 336 15.42 -5.34 -21.76
CA LEU A 336 16.14 -4.59 -22.78
C LEU A 336 16.64 -5.52 -23.88
N LEU A 337 17.24 -6.66 -23.54
CA LEU A 337 17.70 -7.65 -24.51
C LEU A 337 16.53 -8.16 -25.37
N ALA A 338 15.41 -8.52 -24.74
CA ALA A 338 14.20 -8.90 -25.47
C ALA A 338 13.73 -7.77 -26.41
N ALA A 339 13.75 -6.51 -25.94
CA ALA A 339 13.36 -5.37 -26.77
C ALA A 339 14.31 -5.17 -27.96
N VAL A 340 15.62 -5.30 -27.77
CA VAL A 340 16.62 -5.21 -28.85
C VAL A 340 16.40 -6.30 -29.91
N LEU A 341 16.19 -7.55 -29.48
CA LEU A 341 15.96 -8.69 -30.37
C LEU A 341 14.71 -8.52 -31.24
N VAL A 342 13.74 -7.71 -30.82
CA VAL A 342 12.52 -7.42 -31.58
C VAL A 342 12.64 -6.11 -32.37
N ALA A 343 13.06 -5.04 -31.71
CA ALA A 343 13.03 -3.68 -32.26
C ALA A 343 14.11 -3.43 -33.30
N VAL A 344 15.30 -4.04 -33.19
CA VAL A 344 16.38 -3.87 -34.18
C VAL A 344 16.02 -4.54 -35.51
N PRO A 345 15.63 -5.83 -35.57
CA PRO A 345 15.21 -6.44 -36.83
C PRO A 345 14.00 -5.73 -37.45
N LEU A 346 13.05 -5.30 -36.63
CA LEU A 346 11.90 -4.53 -37.10
C LEU A 346 12.33 -3.17 -37.69
N GLY A 347 13.25 -2.45 -37.04
CA GLY A 347 13.78 -1.18 -37.55
C GLY A 347 14.49 -1.32 -38.90
N LEU A 348 15.33 -2.36 -39.04
CA LEU A 348 16.00 -2.70 -40.29
C LEU A 348 15.01 -3.10 -41.39
N PHE A 349 13.96 -3.86 -41.04
CA PHE A 349 12.91 -4.24 -41.98
C PHE A 349 12.08 -3.04 -42.45
N LEU A 350 11.77 -2.11 -41.55
CA LEU A 350 10.98 -0.91 -41.85
C LEU A 350 11.72 0.06 -42.77
N GLU A 351 13.06 0.09 -42.75
CA GLU A 351 13.86 0.84 -43.74
C GLU A 351 13.45 0.48 -45.17
N ARG A 352 13.27 -0.81 -45.45
CA ARG A 352 12.89 -1.34 -46.77
C ARG A 352 11.43 -1.04 -47.14
N ARG A 353 10.56 -0.71 -46.17
CA ARG A 353 9.12 -0.44 -46.37
C ARG A 353 8.74 0.96 -45.88
N ARG A 354 9.34 1.97 -46.51
CA ARG A 354 9.28 3.40 -46.15
C ARG A 354 7.88 3.96 -45.89
N ARG A 355 6.88 3.57 -46.69
CA ARG A 355 5.49 4.06 -46.50
C ARG A 355 4.84 3.57 -45.20
N SER A 356 5.27 2.42 -44.68
CA SER A 356 4.71 1.81 -43.46
C SER A 356 5.51 2.16 -42.21
N ALA A 357 6.79 2.52 -42.36
CA ALA A 357 7.70 2.82 -41.25
C ALA A 357 7.18 3.94 -40.34
N GLU A 358 6.72 5.05 -40.93
CA GLU A 358 6.23 6.18 -40.15
C GLU A 358 4.98 5.84 -39.33
N SER A 359 4.09 5.00 -39.84
CA SER A 359 2.88 4.59 -39.12
C SER A 359 3.21 3.65 -37.97
N VAL A 360 4.13 2.70 -38.17
CA VAL A 360 4.56 1.77 -37.12
C VAL A 360 5.32 2.50 -36.01
N ILE A 361 6.22 3.42 -36.37
CA ILE A 361 6.98 4.21 -35.39
C ILE A 361 6.04 5.14 -34.62
N ARG A 362 5.09 5.81 -35.29
CA ARG A 362 4.06 6.62 -34.61
C ARG A 362 3.21 5.78 -33.65
N GLY A 363 2.77 4.60 -34.09
CA GLY A 363 2.02 3.66 -33.24
C GLY A 363 2.80 3.23 -32.01
N ALA A 364 4.07 2.87 -32.17
CA ALA A 364 4.94 2.53 -31.05
C ALA A 364 5.16 3.72 -30.08
N GLY A 365 5.21 4.94 -30.61
CA GLY A 365 5.36 6.17 -29.81
C GLY A 365 4.14 6.47 -28.93
N LEU A 366 2.93 6.11 -29.37
CA LEU A 366 1.71 6.26 -28.55
C LEU A 366 1.76 5.44 -27.27
N LEU A 367 2.50 4.33 -27.26
CA LEU A 367 2.64 3.51 -26.06
C LEU A 367 3.42 4.23 -24.95
N GLN A 368 4.34 5.13 -25.32
CA GLN A 368 5.12 5.91 -24.37
C GLN A 368 4.37 7.10 -23.78
N THR A 369 3.26 7.52 -24.38
CA THR A 369 2.45 8.61 -23.82
C THR A 369 1.61 8.14 -22.64
N LEU A 370 1.41 6.83 -22.48
CA LEU A 370 0.83 6.26 -21.28
C LEU A 370 1.80 6.47 -20.10
N PRO A 371 1.32 6.88 -18.91
CA PRO A 371 2.14 6.86 -17.71
C PRO A 371 2.52 5.42 -17.32
N SER A 372 3.75 5.20 -16.83
CA SER A 372 4.24 3.86 -16.51
C SER A 372 3.40 3.17 -15.43
N ILE A 373 2.90 3.95 -14.47
CA ILE A 373 1.98 3.48 -13.42
C ILE A 373 0.65 2.99 -14.03
N ALA A 374 0.13 3.69 -15.04
CA ALA A 374 -1.12 3.29 -15.71
C ALA A 374 -0.93 2.00 -16.52
N LEU A 375 0.21 1.86 -17.21
CA LEU A 375 0.55 0.62 -17.91
C LEU A 375 0.68 -0.56 -16.94
N LEU A 376 1.34 -0.36 -15.80
CA LEU A 376 1.47 -1.38 -14.75
C LEU A 376 0.11 -1.79 -14.19
N ALA A 377 -0.77 -0.84 -13.87
CA ALA A 377 -2.12 -1.11 -13.39
C ALA A 377 -2.94 -1.91 -14.41
N PHE A 378 -2.85 -1.58 -15.70
CA PHE A 378 -3.52 -2.31 -16.78
C PHE A 378 -2.99 -3.74 -16.95
N MET A 379 -1.73 -4.03 -16.60
CA MET A 379 -1.16 -5.37 -16.68
C MET A 379 -1.57 -6.29 -15.52
N ILE A 380 -2.00 -5.76 -14.38
CA ILE A 380 -2.33 -6.56 -13.18
C ILE A 380 -3.43 -7.61 -13.47
N PRO A 381 -4.56 -7.29 -14.13
CA PRO A 381 -5.59 -8.28 -14.44
C PRO A 381 -5.11 -9.38 -15.41
N LEU A 382 -4.15 -9.09 -16.29
CA LEU A 382 -3.68 -10.02 -17.32
C LEU A 382 -2.52 -10.91 -16.85
N LEU A 383 -1.59 -10.34 -16.09
CA LEU A 383 -0.30 -10.96 -15.76
C LEU A 383 -0.09 -11.14 -14.25
N GLY A 384 -1.04 -10.73 -13.43
CA GLY A 384 -0.94 -10.74 -11.97
C GLY A 384 -0.03 -9.63 -11.43
N ILE A 385 0.36 -9.73 -10.16
CA ILE A 385 1.30 -8.80 -9.51
C ILE A 385 2.69 -9.43 -9.48
N GLY A 386 3.73 -8.63 -9.72
CA GLY A 386 5.11 -9.04 -9.52
C GLY A 386 6.00 -8.74 -10.71
N VAL A 387 6.92 -9.65 -11.00
CA VAL A 387 7.99 -9.43 -11.98
C VAL A 387 7.47 -9.34 -13.42
N TRP A 388 6.42 -10.09 -13.78
CA TRP A 388 5.90 -10.16 -15.14
C TRP A 388 5.34 -8.83 -15.69
N PRO A 389 4.44 -8.12 -14.98
CA PRO A 389 4.03 -6.77 -15.40
C PRO A 389 5.20 -5.80 -15.58
N ALA A 390 6.18 -5.84 -14.67
CA ALA A 390 7.35 -4.96 -14.74
C ALA A 390 8.22 -5.27 -15.95
N LEU A 391 8.47 -6.56 -16.24
CA LEU A 391 9.24 -6.98 -17.41
C LEU A 391 8.55 -6.58 -18.71
N THR A 392 7.23 -6.80 -18.80
CA THR A 392 6.43 -6.42 -19.98
C THR A 392 6.41 -4.91 -20.16
N ALA A 393 6.20 -4.13 -19.10
CA ALA A 393 6.24 -2.68 -19.16
C ALA A 393 7.61 -2.17 -19.64
N LEU A 394 8.71 -2.63 -19.05
CA LEU A 394 10.07 -2.26 -19.44
C LEU A 394 10.37 -2.64 -20.90
N PHE A 395 9.94 -3.83 -21.34
CA PHE A 395 10.06 -4.27 -22.73
C PHE A 395 9.33 -3.31 -23.68
N LEU A 396 8.05 -3.06 -23.42
CA LEU A 396 7.20 -2.19 -24.23
C LEU A 396 7.73 -0.76 -24.34
N TYR A 397 8.18 -0.17 -23.22
CA TYR A 397 8.78 1.17 -23.21
C TYR A 397 10.09 1.23 -24.00
N SER A 398 10.87 0.14 -23.99
CA SER A 398 12.16 0.06 -24.67
C SER A 398 12.03 -0.08 -26.19
N ILE A 399 10.92 -0.61 -26.70
CA ILE A 399 10.72 -0.83 -28.15
C ILE A 399 10.85 0.47 -28.95
N PHE A 400 10.11 1.52 -28.59
CA PHE A 400 10.06 2.75 -29.39
C PHE A 400 11.43 3.42 -29.60
N PRO A 401 12.25 3.69 -28.56
CA PRO A 401 13.53 4.39 -28.74
C PRO A 401 14.51 3.53 -29.53
N ILE A 402 14.54 2.20 -29.29
CA ILE A 402 15.41 1.29 -30.04
C ILE A 402 14.98 1.24 -31.51
N LEU A 403 13.67 1.10 -31.77
CA LEU A 403 13.11 1.05 -33.11
C LEU A 403 13.39 2.34 -33.88
N ARG A 404 13.13 3.49 -33.26
CA ARG A 404 13.36 4.81 -33.84
C ARG A 404 14.84 5.04 -34.12
N ASN A 405 15.72 4.76 -33.14
CA ASN A 405 17.15 4.95 -33.30
C ASN A 405 17.76 4.02 -34.35
N THR A 406 17.27 2.77 -34.44
CA THR A 406 17.70 1.84 -35.50
C THR A 406 17.27 2.34 -36.87
N PHE A 407 16.00 2.72 -37.03
CA PHE A 407 15.47 3.22 -38.31
C PHE A 407 16.18 4.51 -38.76
N THR A 408 16.32 5.48 -37.86
CA THR A 408 17.01 6.75 -38.15
C THR A 408 18.50 6.53 -38.40
N GLY A 409 19.18 5.73 -37.56
CA GLY A 409 20.61 5.48 -37.69
C GLY A 409 21.01 4.82 -39.00
N VAL A 410 20.21 3.86 -39.49
CA VAL A 410 20.45 3.24 -40.81
C VAL A 410 20.20 4.22 -41.95
N ARG A 411 19.21 5.11 -41.79
CA ARG A 411 18.85 6.10 -42.81
C ARG A 411 19.86 7.24 -42.93
N GLU A 412 20.44 7.66 -41.81
CA GLU A 412 21.38 8.77 -41.71
C GLU A 412 22.85 8.34 -41.85
N ALA A 413 23.12 7.04 -41.91
CA ALA A 413 24.46 6.53 -42.17
C ALA A 413 24.99 7.06 -43.52
N GLU A 414 26.17 7.68 -43.50
CA GLU A 414 26.81 8.24 -44.70
C GLU A 414 26.96 7.19 -45.81
N PRO A 415 26.71 7.53 -47.09
CA PRO A 415 26.83 6.61 -48.22
C PRO A 415 28.20 5.90 -48.30
N ALA A 416 29.27 6.56 -47.86
CA ALA A 416 30.62 6.01 -47.84
C ALA A 416 30.83 4.84 -46.87
N ALA A 417 30.02 4.73 -45.80
CA ALA A 417 30.09 3.60 -44.87
C ALA A 417 29.35 2.36 -45.38
N VAL A 418 28.40 2.53 -46.32
CA VAL A 418 27.63 1.43 -46.93
C VAL A 418 28.44 0.74 -48.04
N GLU A 419 29.26 1.48 -48.79
CA GLU A 419 30.18 0.91 -49.80
C GLU A 419 31.36 0.12 -49.19
N ALA A 420 31.73 0.35 -47.93
CA ALA A 420 32.81 -0.39 -47.27
C ALA A 420 32.36 -1.78 -46.73
N GLY A 421 31.05 -2.07 -46.77
CA GLY A 421 30.45 -3.31 -46.23
C GLY A 421 29.86 -4.27 -47.26
N THR A 422 29.92 -3.93 -48.55
CA THR A 422 29.64 -4.82 -49.70
C THR A 422 30.92 -5.07 -50.46
#